data_AF-A0A5C6ECF7-F1
#
_entry.id   AF-A0A5C6ECF7-F1
#
_cell.length_a   1.000
_cell.length_b   1.000
_cell.length_c   1.000
_cell.angle_alpha   90.00
_cell.angle_beta   90.00
_cell.angle_gamma   90.00
#
_symmetry.space_group_name_H-M   'P 1'
#
loop_
_entity.id
_entity.type
_entity.pdbx_description
1 polymer ?
#
loop_
_entity_poly.entity_id
_entity_poly.type
_entity_poly.pdbx_seq_one_letter_code
_entity_poly.pdbx_strand_id
1 'polypeptide(L)'
;MIILPGQGKTEALEKIERLRQGLESDIFLRKENINLQITASIGLATYPEDAKDKRELLAAADQCLFRSKAAGKNRVTVYKADGQ
;
A
#
# COMPACT_ATOMS: atom_id res chain seq x y z
N MET A 1 -5.27 -3.32 6.95
CA MET A 1 -3.89 -3.09 7.44
C MET A 1 -3.16 -4.42 7.39
N ILE A 2 -1.92 -4.45 6.87
CA ILE A 2 -1.08 -5.65 6.79
C ILE A 2 0.27 -5.29 7.43
N ILE A 3 0.81 -6.19 8.26
CA ILE A 3 2.15 -6.04 8.85
C ILE A 3 3.05 -7.11 8.23
N LEU A 4 4.23 -6.71 7.77
CA LEU A 4 5.23 -7.57 7.15
C LEU A 4 6.48 -7.63 8.05
N PRO A 5 6.56 -8.61 8.99
CA PRO A 5 7.73 -8.72 9.86
C PRO A 5 8.97 -9.15 9.09
N GLY A 6 10.14 -8.63 9.48
CA GLY A 6 11.44 -9.01 8.95
C GLY A 6 11.68 -8.65 7.48
N GLN A 7 10.93 -7.68 6.93
CA GLN A 7 11.08 -7.24 5.54
C GLN A 7 11.51 -5.77 5.49
N GLY A 8 12.49 -5.50 4.64
CA GLY A 8 12.92 -4.14 4.32
C GLY A 8 11.95 -3.44 3.37
N LYS A 9 12.16 -2.14 3.14
CA LYS A 9 11.30 -1.30 2.30
C LYS A 9 11.15 -1.80 0.87
N THR A 10 12.26 -2.22 0.25
CA THR A 10 12.27 -2.74 -1.13
C THR A 10 11.47 -4.04 -1.25
N GLU A 11 11.73 -5.01 -0.36
CA GLU A 11 11.03 -6.30 -0.35
C GLU A 11 9.54 -6.14 -0.10
N ALA A 12 9.17 -5.28 0.85
CA ALA A 12 7.79 -4.96 1.15
C ALA A 12 7.10 -4.30 -0.05
N LEU A 13 7.77 -3.38 -0.74
CA LEU A 13 7.23 -2.72 -1.93
C LEU A 13 6.95 -3.72 -3.05
N GLU A 14 7.90 -4.60 -3.37
CA GLU A 14 7.72 -5.61 -4.42
C GLU A 14 6.53 -6.53 -4.13
N LYS A 15 6.40 -6.96 -2.88
CA LYS A 15 5.31 -7.87 -2.45
C LYS A 15 3.95 -7.19 -2.51
N ILE A 16 3.88 -5.94 -2.06
CA ILE A 16 2.64 -5.15 -2.06
C ILE A 16 2.23 -4.76 -3.48
N GLU A 17 3.18 -4.45 -4.36
CA GLU A 17 2.89 -4.14 -5.76
C GLU A 17 2.35 -5.36 -6.52
N ARG A 18 2.92 -6.55 -6.28
CA ARG A 18 2.37 -7.81 -6.81
C ARG A 18 0.93 -8.03 -6.36
N LEU A 19 0.61 -7.76 -5.09
CA LEU A 19 -0.75 -7.86 -4.57
C LEU A 19 -1.69 -6.85 -5.26
N ARG A 20 -1.25 -5.60 -5.42
CA ARG A 20 -2.04 -4.55 -6.09
C ARG A 20 -2.36 -4.93 -7.53
N GLN A 21 -1.36 -5.43 -8.27
CA GLN A 21 -1.53 -5.87 -9.65
C GLN A 21 -2.47 -7.06 -9.77
N GLY A 22 -2.39 -8.04 -8.86
CA GLY A 22 -3.33 -9.16 -8.82
C GLY A 22 -4.78 -8.73 -8.62
N LEU A 23 -5.02 -7.76 -7.72
CA LEU A 23 -6.36 -7.18 -7.53
C LEU A 23 -6.88 -6.47 -8.78
N GLU A 24 -6.02 -5.72 -9.47
CA GLU A 24 -6.38 -4.97 -10.67
C GLU A 24 -6.69 -5.90 -11.87
N SER A 25 -5.96 -7.01 -12.00
CA SER A 25 -6.14 -7.94 -13.11
C SER A 25 -7.35 -8.85 -12.98
N ASP A 26 -7.85 -9.06 -11.76
CA ASP A 26 -8.94 -9.97 -11.49
C ASP A 26 -10.32 -9.35 -11.75
N ILE A 27 -11.25 -10.19 -12.22
CA ILE A 27 -12.67 -9.86 -12.31
C ILE A 27 -13.40 -10.69 -11.27
N PHE A 28 -13.96 -10.00 -10.28
CA PHE A 28 -14.64 -10.56 -9.13
C PHE A 28 -16.14 -10.74 -9.41
N LEU A 29 -16.76 -11.64 -8.66
CA LEU A 29 -18.21 -11.92 -8.66
C LEU A 29 -18.79 -12.44 -9.99
N ARG A 30 -17.95 -13.09 -10.80
CA ARG A 30 -18.39 -13.69 -12.08
C ARG A 30 -19.51 -14.72 -11.90
N LYS A 31 -19.53 -15.46 -10.78
CA LYS A 31 -20.55 -16.49 -10.51
C LYS A 31 -21.93 -15.89 -10.30
N GLU A 32 -21.97 -14.65 -9.85
CA GLU A 32 -23.15 -13.84 -9.62
C GLU A 32 -23.54 -13.02 -10.87
N ASN A 33 -22.91 -13.28 -12.03
CA ASN A 33 -23.01 -12.48 -13.26
C ASN A 33 -22.67 -10.99 -13.07
N ILE A 34 -21.81 -10.67 -12.11
CA ILE A 34 -21.28 -9.32 -11.88
C ILE A 34 -19.82 -9.33 -12.34
N ASN A 35 -19.45 -8.47 -13.28
CA ASN A 35 -18.06 -8.32 -13.72
C ASN A 35 -17.41 -7.15 -12.99
N LEU A 36 -17.13 -7.33 -11.69
CA LEU A 36 -16.58 -6.25 -10.87
C LEU A 36 -15.05 -6.25 -10.96
N GLN A 37 -14.49 -5.14 -11.44
CA GLN A 37 -13.06 -4.86 -11.31
C GLN A 37 -12.83 -3.93 -10.13
N ILE A 38 -11.86 -4.28 -9.29
CA ILE A 38 -11.46 -3.47 -8.14
C ILE A 38 -9.99 -3.12 -8.23
N THR A 39 -9.60 -2.03 -7.58
CA THR A 39 -8.20 -1.63 -7.46
C THR A 39 -7.91 -1.25 -6.02
N ALA A 40 -6.63 -1.23 -5.65
CA ALA A 40 -6.20 -0.84 -4.32
C ALA A 40 -5.23 0.35 -4.36
N SER A 41 -5.42 1.27 -3.42
CA SER A 41 -4.42 2.29 -3.09
C SER A 41 -3.80 1.89 -1.75
N ILE A 42 -2.48 1.92 -1.66
CA ILE A 42 -1.76 1.35 -0.51
C ILE A 42 -0.67 2.33 -0.06
N GLY A 43 -0.65 2.66 1.22
CA GLY A 43 0.46 3.36 1.85
C GLY A 43 1.43 2.37 2.49
N LEU A 44 2.74 2.60 2.31
CA LEU A 44 3.79 1.74 2.82
C LEU A 44 4.78 2.57 3.65
N ALA A 45 5.02 2.11 4.87
CA ALA A 45 6.04 2.63 5.78
C ALA A 45 6.74 1.46 6.49
N THR A 46 7.98 1.67 6.90
CA THR A 46 8.85 0.66 7.50
C THR A 46 9.46 1.16 8.80
N TYR A 47 9.63 0.25 9.75
CA TYR A 47 10.33 0.52 11.01
C TYR A 47 11.70 -0.15 10.98
N PRO A 48 12.78 0.49 11.46
CA PRO A 48 12.82 1.81 12.10
C PRO A 48 13.05 3.01 11.15
N GLU A 49 13.11 2.79 9.84
CA GLU A 49 13.52 3.82 8.87
C GLU A 49 12.56 5.01 8.76
N ASP A 50 11.25 4.78 8.79
CA ASP A 50 10.21 5.79 8.54
C ASP A 50 9.51 6.27 9.81
N ALA A 51 9.82 5.66 10.96
CA ALA A 51 9.13 5.90 12.22
C ALA A 51 9.94 5.43 13.43
N LYS A 52 9.80 6.14 14.56
CA LYS A 52 10.49 5.81 15.81
C LYS A 52 9.68 4.89 16.72
N ASP A 53 8.37 4.86 16.54
CA ASP A 53 7.46 4.01 17.29
C ASP A 53 6.29 3.50 16.44
N LYS A 54 5.46 2.65 17.04
CA LYS A 54 4.28 2.06 16.40
C LYS A 54 3.27 3.12 15.93
N ARG A 55 3.08 4.20 16.71
CA ARG A 55 2.11 5.24 16.40
C ARG A 55 2.56 6.03 15.18
N GLU A 56 3.82 6.43 15.15
CA GLU A 56 4.44 7.10 13.99
C GLU A 56 4.39 6.20 12.74
N LEU A 57 4.66 4.90 12.87
CA LEU A 57 4.63 3.97 11.74
C LEU A 57 3.25 3.88 11.09
N LEU A 58 2.20 3.79 11.92
CA LEU A 58 0.82 3.76 11.44
C LEU A 58 0.43 5.10 10.79
N ALA A 59 0.79 6.21 11.41
CA ALA A 59 0.53 7.54 10.87
C ALA A 59 1.24 7.77 9.52
N ALA A 60 2.48 7.30 9.38
CA ALA A 60 3.24 7.36 8.13
C ALA A 60 2.57 6.54 7.02
N ALA A 61 2.17 5.30 7.31
CA ALA A 61 1.45 4.45 6.35
C ALA A 61 0.12 5.08 5.91
N ASP A 62 -0.66 5.63 6.85
CA ASP A 62 -1.93 6.30 6.54
C ASP A 62 -1.74 7.58 5.72
N GLN A 63 -0.70 8.37 6.02
CA GLN A 63 -0.36 9.54 5.22
C GLN A 63 -0.02 9.13 3.78
N CYS A 64 0.76 8.07 3.60
CA CYS A 64 1.07 7.53 2.28
C CYS A 64 -0.18 7.02 1.56
N LEU A 65 -1.10 6.35 2.25
CA LEU A 65 -2.37 5.90 1.69
C LEU A 65 -3.20 7.09 1.20
N PHE A 66 -3.25 8.16 1.99
CA PHE A 66 -3.95 9.39 1.61
C PHE A 66 -3.31 10.01 0.35
N ARG A 67 -1.97 10.10 0.30
CA ARG A 67 -1.22 10.54 -0.89
C ARG A 67 -1.55 9.67 -2.11
N SER A 68 -1.62 8.34 -1.98
CA SER A 68 -2.01 7.45 -3.07
C SER A 68 -3.41 7.77 -3.61
N LYS A 69 -4.37 7.99 -2.70
CA LYS A 69 -5.75 8.32 -3.07
C LYS A 69 -5.86 9.68 -3.76
N ALA A 70 -5.15 10.69 -3.26
CA ALA A 70 -5.12 12.03 -3.83
C ALA A 70 -4.43 12.08 -5.20
N ALA A 71 -3.41 11.25 -5.42
CA ALA A 71 -2.62 11.27 -6.65
C ALA A 71 -3.25 10.49 -7.83
N GLY A 72 -4.48 9.98 -7.70
CA GLY A 72 -5.19 9.26 -8.76
C GLY A 72 -5.50 7.79 -8.45
N LYS A 73 -5.32 7.35 -7.19
CA LYS A 73 -5.61 5.99 -6.70
C LYS A 73 -4.77 4.92 -7.42
N ASN A 74 -5.15 3.65 -7.23
CA ASN A 74 -4.58 2.45 -7.83
C ASN A 74 -3.04 2.43 -7.84
N ARG A 75 -2.42 2.69 -6.70
CA ARG A 75 -0.96 2.79 -6.58
C ARG A 75 -0.49 2.50 -5.18
N VAL A 76 0.80 2.20 -5.08
CA VAL A 76 1.53 2.16 -3.81
C VAL A 76 2.27 3.48 -3.63
N THR A 77 2.13 4.12 -2.48
CA THR A 77 2.98 5.25 -2.08
C THR A 77 3.85 4.80 -0.92
N VAL A 78 5.16 4.90 -1.11
CA VAL A 78 6.15 4.60 -0.08
C VAL A 78 6.48 5.88 0.67
N TYR A 79 6.66 5.76 1.98
CA TYR A 79 7.11 6.87 2.80
C TYR A 79 8.49 7.32 2.34
N LYS A 80 8.59 8.62 2.06
CA LYS A 80 9.84 9.33 1.85
C LYS A 80 9.86 10.41 2.92
N ALA A 81 10.91 10.43 3.74
CA ALA A 81 11.19 11.61 4.54
C ALA A 81 11.35 12.76 3.53
N ASP A 82 10.42 13.71 3.54
CA ASP A 82 10.53 14.92 2.75
C ASP A 82 11.76 15.66 3.32
N GLY A 83 12.91 15.52 2.65
CA GLY A 83 14.06 16.36 2.91
C GLY A 83 13.67 17.79 2.55
N GLN A 84 13.41 18.61 3.55
CA GLN A 84 13.59 20.06 3.44
C GLN A 84 15.09 20.37 3.44
#